data_AF-A0AAV2HMM4-F1
#
_entry.id   AF-A0AAV2HMM4-F1
#
_cell.length_a   1.000
_cell.length_b   1.000
_cell.length_c   1.000
_cell.angle_alpha   90.00
_cell.angle_beta   90.00
_cell.angle_gamma   90.00
#
_symmetry.space_group_name_H-M   'P 1'
#
loop_
_entity.id
_entity.type
_entity.pdbx_description
1 polymer ?
#
loop_
_entity_poly.entity_id
_entity_poly.type
_entity_poly.pdbx_seq_one_letter_code
_entity_poly.pdbx_strand_id
1 'polypeptide(L)'
;GGDADGQSADKANDKPKVRNLFLSDGNRRIDFVLAWTTEINKKTETAKQARKLFEENLVKEGLQLEYDTRGTGVHFVKVHAPFDVLKRYADILKLRMPMKEVKKKKIVFSF
;
A
#
# COMPACT_ATOMS: atom_id res chain seq x y z
N GLY A 1 -11.67 -57.81 -20.25
CA GLY A 1 -11.21 -57.00 -19.10
C GLY A 1 -10.19 -56.05 -19.67
N GLY A 2 -10.46 -54.75 -19.68
CA GLY A 2 -10.60 -53.92 -18.47
C GLY A 2 -9.20 -53.41 -18.13
N ASP A 3 -8.90 -52.13 -17.95
CA ASP A 3 -9.74 -50.94 -17.81
C ASP A 3 -8.93 -49.71 -18.27
N ALA A 4 -9.67 -48.63 -18.54
CA ALA A 4 -9.14 -47.30 -18.82
C ALA A 4 -8.42 -46.71 -17.60
N ASP A 5 -7.48 -45.78 -17.83
CA ASP A 5 -7.31 -44.60 -16.98
C ASP A 5 -6.55 -43.52 -17.77
N GLY A 6 -7.33 -42.68 -18.46
CA GLY A 6 -6.88 -41.38 -18.91
C GLY A 6 -6.86 -40.42 -17.73
N GLN A 7 -5.68 -40.08 -17.24
CA GLN A 7 -5.52 -39.00 -16.27
C GLN A 7 -5.46 -37.66 -17.02
N SER A 8 -6.63 -37.03 -17.08
CA SER A 8 -6.81 -35.61 -17.37
C SER A 8 -6.07 -34.78 -16.32
N ALA A 9 -4.94 -34.18 -16.71
CA ALA A 9 -4.23 -33.24 -15.86
C ALA A 9 -5.07 -31.97 -15.67
N ASP A 10 -5.35 -31.68 -14.40
CA ASP A 10 -6.17 -30.59 -13.92
C ASP A 10 -5.76 -29.23 -14.49
N LYS A 11 -6.75 -28.52 -15.07
CA LYS A 11 -6.65 -27.09 -15.32
C LYS A 11 -6.54 -26.38 -13.97
N ALA A 12 -5.32 -26.07 -13.55
CA ALA A 12 -5.05 -25.22 -12.41
C ALA A 12 -5.80 -23.89 -12.61
N ASN A 13 -6.83 -23.72 -11.80
CA ASN A 13 -7.66 -22.53 -11.72
C ASN A 13 -6.78 -21.37 -11.23
N ASP A 14 -6.27 -20.56 -12.15
CA ASP A 14 -5.56 -19.30 -11.87
C ASP A 14 -6.57 -18.26 -11.35
N LYS A 15 -7.12 -18.51 -10.17
CA LYS A 15 -7.85 -17.48 -9.44
C LYS A 15 -6.84 -16.41 -9.07
N PRO A 16 -7.03 -15.15 -9.46
CA PRO A 16 -6.09 -14.09 -9.10
C PRO A 16 -5.95 -14.07 -7.57
N LYS A 17 -4.72 -14.31 -7.10
CA LYS A 17 -4.36 -14.25 -5.68
C LYS A 17 -4.84 -12.90 -5.15
N VAL A 18 -5.86 -12.91 -4.29
CA VAL A 18 -6.48 -11.70 -3.76
C VAL A 18 -5.39 -10.85 -3.12
N ARG A 19 -5.04 -9.73 -3.76
CA ARG A 19 -4.03 -8.81 -3.23
C ARG A 19 -4.64 -8.14 -2.01
N ASN A 20 -4.11 -8.45 -0.83
CA ASN A 20 -4.53 -7.77 0.38
C ASN A 20 -3.89 -6.37 0.41
N LEU A 21 -4.65 -5.38 -0.04
CA LEU A 21 -4.22 -3.98 -0.17
C LEU A 21 -4.59 -3.12 1.04
N PHE A 22 -5.08 -3.75 2.10
CA PHE A 22 -5.56 -3.08 3.30
C PHE A 22 -4.78 -3.52 4.53
N LEU A 23 -4.78 -2.66 5.54
CA LEU A 23 -4.35 -3.01 6.89
C LEU A 23 -5.23 -4.13 7.47
N SER A 24 -4.84 -4.66 8.61
CA SER A 24 -5.51 -5.78 9.29
C SER A 24 -6.98 -5.53 9.63
N ASP A 25 -7.40 -4.26 9.69
CA ASP A 25 -8.80 -3.88 9.90
C ASP A 25 -9.66 -3.90 8.63
N GLY A 26 -9.07 -4.09 7.45
CA GLY A 26 -9.76 -4.13 6.16
C GLY A 26 -10.25 -2.78 5.65
N ASN A 27 -10.04 -1.68 6.38
CA ASN A 27 -10.60 -0.36 6.04
C ASN A 27 -9.55 0.58 5.46
N ARG A 28 -8.34 0.55 6.03
CA ARG A 28 -7.27 1.48 5.65
C ARG A 28 -6.41 0.88 4.55
N ARG A 29 -6.26 1.59 3.44
CA ARG A 29 -5.42 1.15 2.31
C ARG A 29 -3.94 1.30 2.64
N ILE A 30 -3.13 0.36 2.19
CA ILE A 30 -1.67 0.43 2.27
C ILE A 30 -1.19 1.34 1.12
N ASP A 31 -0.52 2.44 1.48
CA ASP A 31 0.09 3.38 0.53
C ASP A 31 1.57 3.03 0.30
N PHE A 32 2.30 2.73 1.37
CA PHE A 32 3.70 2.33 1.32
C PHE A 32 4.00 1.14 2.23
N VAL A 33 5.08 0.41 1.93
CA VAL A 33 5.63 -0.64 2.79
C VAL A 33 7.12 -0.37 2.99
N LEU A 34 7.53 -0.24 4.25
CA LEU A 34 8.93 -0.19 4.64
C LEU A 34 9.40 -1.61 4.93
N ALA A 35 10.58 -1.99 4.47
CA ALA A 35 11.18 -3.29 4.74
C ALA A 35 12.56 -3.13 5.36
N TRP A 36 12.87 -3.91 6.38
CA TRP A 36 14.19 -3.92 6.99
C TRP A 36 14.53 -5.28 7.58
N THR A 37 15.80 -5.64 7.55
CA THR A 37 16.30 -6.94 8.04
C THR A 37 17.06 -6.80 9.35
N THR A 38 17.10 -7.87 10.15
CA THR A 38 17.97 -8.01 11.33
C THR A 38 19.34 -8.61 11.02
N GLU A 39 19.48 -9.30 9.90
CA GLU A 39 20.55 -10.27 9.66
C GLU A 39 21.71 -9.75 8.81
N ILE A 40 21.54 -8.64 8.08
CA ILE A 40 22.62 -8.07 7.27
C ILE A 40 23.57 -7.25 8.19
N ASN A 41 24.42 -7.97 8.92
CA ASN A 41 25.68 -7.52 9.54
C ASN A 41 25.58 -6.37 10.57
N LYS A 42 25.43 -6.74 11.87
CA LYS A 42 25.51 -5.88 13.06
C LYS A 42 24.88 -4.48 12.88
N LYS A 43 23.57 -4.36 13.08
CA LYS A 43 22.98 -3.04 13.31
C LYS A 43 23.70 -2.36 14.47
N THR A 44 24.46 -1.32 14.16
CA THR A 44 24.90 -0.34 15.15
C THR A 44 23.65 0.18 15.87
N GLU A 45 23.77 0.49 17.17
CA GLU A 45 22.68 1.15 17.91
C GLU A 45 22.16 2.39 17.16
N THR A 46 23.05 3.05 16.40
CA THR A 46 22.74 4.12 15.45
C THR A 46 21.65 3.76 14.43
N ALA A 47 21.71 2.58 13.79
CA ALA A 47 20.71 2.17 12.80
C ALA A 47 19.34 1.88 13.45
N LYS A 48 19.34 1.36 14.68
CA LYS A 48 18.12 1.16 15.47
C LYS A 48 17.50 2.50 15.87
N GLN A 49 18.33 3.44 16.35
CA GLN A 49 17.92 4.79 16.72
C GLN A 49 17.37 5.57 15.52
N ALA A 50 18.06 5.52 14.38
CA ALA A 50 17.61 6.18 13.15
C ALA A 50 16.24 5.65 12.70
N ARG A 51 16.02 4.33 12.78
CA ARG A 51 14.71 3.74 12.48
C ARG A 51 13.63 4.24 13.43
N LYS A 52 13.89 4.18 14.74
CA LYS A 52 12.94 4.63 15.76
C LYS A 52 12.56 6.10 15.53
N LEU A 53 13.54 6.95 15.30
CA LEU A 53 13.32 8.37 15.03
C LEU A 53 12.52 8.58 13.75
N PHE A 54 12.83 7.85 12.68
CA PHE A 54 12.09 7.92 11.42
C PHE A 54 10.62 7.51 11.61
N GLU A 55 10.36 6.38 12.25
CA GLU A 55 9.00 5.90 12.52
C GLU A 55 8.22 6.85 13.42
N GLU A 56 8.85 7.40 14.46
CA GLU A 56 8.24 8.44 15.31
C GLU A 56 7.88 9.70 14.52
N ASN A 57 8.73 10.12 13.59
CA ASN A 57 8.45 11.28 12.75
C ASN A 57 7.28 11.00 11.79
N LEU A 58 7.17 9.79 11.22
CA LEU A 58 6.01 9.43 10.40
C LEU A 58 4.70 9.55 11.19
N VAL A 59 4.68 9.05 12.43
CA VAL A 59 3.51 9.15 13.32
C VAL A 59 3.22 10.61 13.67
N LYS A 60 4.24 11.42 13.98
CA LYS A 60 4.09 12.86 14.26
C LYS A 60 3.51 13.63 13.07
N GLU A 61 3.86 13.24 11.85
CA GLU A 61 3.28 13.84 10.63
C GLU A 61 1.84 13.39 10.35
N GLY A 62 1.31 12.45 11.14
CA GLY A 62 -0.06 11.96 11.06
C GLY A 62 -0.24 10.67 10.25
N LEU A 63 0.85 10.02 9.84
CA LEU A 63 0.79 8.73 9.14
C LEU A 63 0.50 7.59 10.13
N GLN A 64 -0.19 6.57 9.63
CA GLN A 64 -0.58 5.40 10.42
C GLN A 64 0.26 4.19 10.03
N LEU A 65 0.84 3.53 11.03
CA LEU A 65 1.76 2.42 10.84
C LEU A 65 1.15 1.10 11.36
N GLU A 66 1.33 0.01 10.62
CA GLU A 66 1.07 -1.35 11.07
C GLU A 66 2.34 -2.20 10.90
N TYR A 67 2.77 -2.85 11.96
CA TYR A 67 3.98 -3.67 11.98
C TYR A 67 3.64 -5.12 11.65
N ASP A 68 4.31 -5.69 10.66
CA ASP A 68 4.24 -7.10 10.32
C ASP A 68 5.60 -7.76 10.55
N THR A 69 5.72 -8.41 11.70
CA THR A 69 6.97 -9.05 12.18
C THR A 69 6.88 -10.57 12.15
N ARG A 70 5.94 -11.13 11.38
CA ARG A 70 5.68 -12.59 11.34
C ARG A 70 6.81 -13.41 10.71
N GLY A 71 7.76 -12.77 10.02
CA GLY A 71 8.90 -13.43 9.37
C GLY A 71 10.18 -13.39 10.20
N THR A 72 10.98 -14.45 10.10
CA THR A 72 12.35 -14.46 10.59
C THR A 72 13.26 -13.80 9.56
N GLY A 73 13.90 -12.68 9.92
CA GLY A 73 14.96 -12.06 9.11
C GLY A 73 14.56 -10.78 8.37
N VAL A 74 13.30 -10.60 7.96
CA VAL A 74 12.80 -9.35 7.37
C VAL A 74 11.52 -8.91 8.06
N HIS A 75 11.50 -7.64 8.47
CA HIS A 75 10.38 -6.98 9.10
C HIS A 75 9.79 -5.96 8.14
N PHE A 76 8.45 -5.87 8.16
CA PHE A 76 7.72 -4.93 7.33
C PHE A 76 6.92 -3.95 8.20
N VAL A 77 6.82 -2.71 7.73
CA VAL A 77 5.94 -1.70 8.28
C VAL A 77 5.05 -1.19 7.16
N LYS A 78 3.74 -1.45 7.26
CA LYS A 78 2.74 -0.94 6.32
C LYS A 78 2.37 0.47 6.75
N VAL A 79 2.29 1.38 5.80
CA VAL A 79 2.02 2.80 6.02
C VAL A 79 0.72 3.16 5.31
N HIS A 80 -0.18 3.81 6.06
CA HIS A 80 -1.38 4.42 5.55
C HIS A 80 -1.33 5.94 5.76
N ALA A 81 -1.69 6.70 4.73
CA ALA A 81 -1.83 8.14 4.77
C ALA A 81 -3.32 8.54 4.88
N PRO A 82 -3.77 9.05 6.04
CA PRO A 82 -5.12 9.55 6.20
C PRO A 82 -5.43 10.71 5.24
N PHE A 83 -6.70 10.87 4.89
CA PHE A 83 -7.15 11.89 3.94
C PHE A 83 -6.71 13.31 4.35
N ASP A 84 -6.75 13.65 5.63
CA ASP A 84 -6.34 14.96 6.13
C ASP A 84 -4.84 15.23 5.91
N VAL A 85 -4.01 14.20 6.04
CA VAL A 85 -2.57 14.28 5.74
C VAL A 85 -2.37 14.51 4.25
N LEU A 86 -3.03 13.71 3.40
CA LEU A 86 -2.96 13.86 1.95
C LEU A 86 -3.41 15.25 1.49
N LYS A 87 -4.50 15.77 2.06
CA LYS A 87 -5.02 17.10 1.78
C LYS A 87 -4.01 18.19 2.15
N ARG A 88 -3.50 18.16 3.39
CA ARG A 88 -2.48 19.11 3.87
C ARG A 88 -1.27 19.13 2.94
N TYR A 89 -0.75 17.96 2.57
CA TYR A 89 0.41 17.87 1.69
C TYR A 89 0.10 18.25 0.23
N ALA A 90 -1.10 17.98 -0.29
CA ALA A 90 -1.51 18.45 -1.60
C ALA A 90 -1.53 19.99 -1.69
N ASP A 91 -1.97 20.66 -0.62
CA ASP A 91 -1.98 22.12 -0.53
C ASP A 91 -0.56 22.71 -0.44
N ILE A 92 0.35 22.04 0.26
CA ILE A 92 1.77 22.42 0.37
C ILE A 92 2.48 22.22 -0.98
N LEU A 93 2.28 21.06 -1.62
CA LEU A 93 2.91 20.69 -2.89
C LEU A 93 2.27 21.37 -4.11
N LYS A 94 1.19 22.14 -3.91
CA LYS A 94 0.40 22.80 -4.97
C LYS A 94 -0.06 21.84 -6.07
N LEU A 95 -0.48 20.63 -5.68
CA LEU A 95 -1.01 19.64 -6.61
C LEU A 95 -2.30 20.17 -7.25
N ARG A 96 -2.31 20.33 -8.58
CA ARG A 96 -3.53 20.72 -9.31
C ARG A 96 -4.38 19.48 -9.56
N MET A 97 -5.49 19.38 -8.84
CA MET A 97 -6.51 18.39 -9.15
C MET A 97 -7.33 18.82 -10.38
N PRO A 98 -7.67 17.90 -11.29
CA PRO A 98 -8.63 18.22 -12.35
C PRO A 98 -9.97 18.58 -11.69
N MET A 99 -10.42 19.82 -11.90
CA MET A 99 -11.78 20.21 -11.53
C MET A 99 -12.76 19.48 -12.45
N LYS A 100 -13.93 19.08 -11.91
CA LYS A 100 -15.00 18.39 -12.66
C LYS A 100 -15.10 18.94 -14.08
N GLU A 101 -14.99 18.08 -15.08
CA GLU A 101 -15.29 18.45 -16.45
C GLU A 101 -16.74 18.94 -16.51
N VAL A 102 -16.92 20.24 -16.70
CA VAL A 102 -18.21 20.78 -17.08
C VAL A 102 -18.46 20.22 -18.47
N LYS A 103 -19.41 19.28 -18.61
CA LYS A 103 -19.87 18.82 -19.92
C LYS A 103 -20.17 20.07 -20.75
N LYS A 104 -19.41 20.32 -21.82
CA LYS A 104 -19.63 21.46 -22.70
C LYS A 104 -21.04 21.33 -23.27
N LYS A 105 -22.03 22.00 -22.67
CA LYS A 105 -23.33 22.19 -23.32
C LYS A 105 -23.03 23.04 -24.55
N LYS A 106 -23.27 22.49 -25.75
CA LYS A 106 -23.32 23.27 -26.98
C LYS A 106 -24.41 24.32 -26.78
N ILE A 107 -24.03 25.56 -26.50
CA ILE A 107 -24.93 26.68 -26.61
C ILE A 107 -25.03 26.95 -28.10
N VAL A 108 -26.10 26.44 -28.72
CA VAL A 108 -26.47 26.79 -30.08
C VAL A 108 -27.37 28.01 -29.96
N PHE A 109 -26.81 29.20 -30.17
CA PHE A 109 -27.61 30.37 -30.48
C PHE A 109 -27.97 30.30 -31.96
N SER A 110 -29.24 30.11 -32.28
CA SER A 110 -29.78 30.48 -33.59
C SER A 110 -30.29 31.91 -33.49
N PHE A 111 -29.86 32.75 -34.43
CA PHE A 111 -30.52 34.02 -34.74
C PHE A 111 -31.88 33.76 -35.41
#